data_AF-A0A1Q7YHJ2-F1
#
_entry.id   AF-A0A1Q7YHJ2-F1
#
_cell.length_a   1.000
_cell.length_b   1.000
_cell.length_c   1.000
_cell.angle_alpha   90.00
_cell.angle_beta   90.00
_cell.angle_gamma   90.00
#
_symmetry.space_group_name_H-M   'P 1'
#
loop_
_entity.id
_entity.type
_entity.pdbx_description
1 polymer ?
#
loop_
_entity_poly.entity_id
_entity_poly.type
_entity_poly.pdbx_seq_one_letter_code
_entity_poly.pdbx_strand_id
1 'polypeptide(L)'
;MLNFRARAKVIDEEAAMRLMLYFLTASLIQFCFINERYSPPFSRKCPTILIECPTTIPRIGELQKVSVKVSDVEPDAHLTFHWTVSGGGRIVSGQGTDTIMIDLTGAGDQSYTAAVDIQGLPSGCDHTRSCSSVVDHVPMARRFDEYSLISFRVEKARLALFADQLKSEPGTMGFIVTYGRRNTRADITRRAERAKNYLVKKYGIEPRRIEIVFGGYRERQTTELWIAPTGAPRPPYNHLTAP
;
A
#
# COMPACT_ATOMS: atom_id res chain seq x y z
N MET A 1 74.96 -45.92 64.47
CA MET A 1 74.09 -44.74 64.30
C MET A 1 74.18 -44.31 62.84
N LEU A 2 73.04 -44.10 62.19
CA LEU A 2 72.92 -43.74 60.79
C LEU A 2 73.68 -42.45 60.45
N ASN A 3 74.20 -42.32 59.22
CA ASN A 3 73.85 -41.17 58.39
C ASN A 3 74.21 -41.30 56.89
N PHE A 4 73.13 -41.19 56.11
CA PHE A 4 72.91 -40.80 54.72
C PHE A 4 74.10 -40.52 53.78
N ARG A 5 74.19 -41.36 52.74
CA ARG A 5 74.78 -41.04 51.43
C ARG A 5 73.82 -40.15 50.63
N ALA A 6 74.24 -38.93 50.28
CA ALA A 6 73.61 -38.16 49.21
C ALA A 6 74.29 -38.53 47.87
N ARG A 7 73.53 -39.13 46.95
CA ARG A 7 73.95 -39.28 45.55
C ARG A 7 73.53 -38.01 44.80
N ALA A 8 74.50 -37.22 44.35
CA ALA A 8 74.26 -36.21 43.33
C ALA A 8 73.91 -36.93 42.02
N LYS A 9 72.74 -36.62 41.45
CA LYS A 9 72.23 -37.21 40.21
C LYS A 9 72.89 -36.45 39.05
N VAL A 10 73.77 -37.14 38.32
CA VAL A 10 74.36 -36.65 37.07
C VAL A 10 73.21 -36.37 36.11
N ILE A 11 73.08 -35.12 35.68
CA ILE A 11 72.11 -34.70 34.67
C ILE A 11 72.68 -35.19 33.33
N ASP A 12 71.95 -36.09 32.69
CA ASP A 12 72.29 -36.66 31.39
C ASP A 12 72.27 -35.55 30.32
N GLU A 13 73.43 -35.28 29.72
CA GLU A 13 73.59 -34.24 28.69
C GLU A 13 72.72 -34.53 27.45
N GLU A 14 72.37 -35.80 27.16
CA GLU A 14 71.41 -36.13 26.11
C GLU A 14 69.99 -35.64 26.44
N ALA A 15 69.59 -35.76 27.71
CA ALA A 15 68.26 -35.33 28.14
C ALA A 15 68.11 -33.81 28.09
N ALA A 16 69.17 -33.06 28.43
CA ALA A 16 69.19 -31.61 28.32
C ALA A 16 69.15 -31.12 26.86
N MET A 17 69.86 -31.82 25.97
CA MET A 17 69.89 -31.50 24.53
C MET A 17 68.56 -31.81 23.83
N ARG A 18 67.90 -32.94 24.17
CA ARG A 18 66.55 -33.27 23.66
C ARG A 18 65.51 -32.27 24.16
N LEU A 19 65.60 -31.81 25.41
CA LEU A 19 64.68 -30.82 25.97
C LEU A 19 64.82 -29.45 25.28
N MET A 20 66.06 -28.99 25.02
CA MET A 20 66.29 -27.73 24.28
C MET A 20 65.78 -27.78 22.84
N LEU A 21 65.94 -28.92 22.14
CA LEU A 21 65.44 -29.08 20.77
C LEU A 21 63.90 -29.06 20.70
N TYR A 22 63.22 -29.60 21.73
CA TYR A 22 61.76 -29.51 21.88
C TYR A 22 61.31 -28.06 22.15
N PHE A 23 62.01 -27.29 22.98
CA PHE A 23 61.66 -25.88 23.22
C PHE A 23 61.90 -24.99 22.00
N LEU A 24 62.97 -25.21 21.24
CA LEU A 24 63.26 -24.45 20.01
C LEU A 24 62.25 -24.74 18.89
N THR A 25 61.85 -26.01 18.71
CA THR A 25 60.86 -26.40 17.69
C THR A 25 59.43 -25.99 18.08
N ALA A 26 59.06 -26.02 19.36
CA ALA A 26 57.78 -25.52 19.84
C ALA A 26 57.64 -23.99 19.64
N SER A 27 58.73 -23.22 19.78
CA SER A 27 58.70 -21.76 19.60
C SER A 27 58.47 -21.32 18.14
N LEU A 28 58.94 -22.11 17.17
CA LEU A 28 58.74 -21.84 15.74
C LEU A 28 57.32 -22.18 15.26
N ILE A 29 56.64 -23.11 15.92
CA ILE A 29 55.22 -23.41 15.64
C ILE A 29 54.30 -22.34 16.26
N GLN A 30 54.67 -21.78 17.43
CA GLN A 30 53.91 -20.72 18.09
C GLN A 30 53.91 -19.38 17.30
N PHE A 31 54.95 -19.11 16.51
CA PHE A 31 55.04 -17.88 15.70
C PHE A 31 54.27 -17.94 14.37
N CYS A 32 53.86 -19.13 13.91
CA CYS A 32 53.12 -19.27 12.65
C CYS A 32 51.59 -19.10 12.81
N PHE A 33 51.07 -19.04 14.05
CA PHE A 33 49.65 -18.84 14.35
C PHE A 33 49.24 -17.40 14.70
N ILE A 34 50.17 -16.43 14.65
CA ILE A 34 49.83 -15.00 14.82
C ILE A 34 49.97 -14.24 13.48
N ASN A 35 49.49 -14.87 12.40
CA ASN A 35 49.10 -14.17 11.18
C ASN A 35 47.66 -14.57 10.84
N GLU A 36 46.80 -14.51 11.86
CA GLU A 36 45.39 -14.30 11.64
C GLU A 36 45.27 -12.96 10.91
N ARG A 37 44.80 -13.01 9.67
CA ARG A 37 44.69 -11.85 8.78
C ARG A 37 44.01 -10.72 9.55
N TYR A 38 44.79 -9.76 10.05
CA TYR A 38 44.24 -8.50 10.55
C TYR A 38 43.86 -7.70 9.30
N SER A 39 42.76 -8.11 8.68
CA SER A 39 42.07 -7.28 7.72
C SER A 39 41.69 -6.01 8.49
N PRO A 40 42.17 -4.82 8.11
CA PRO A 40 41.67 -3.59 8.71
C PRO A 40 40.15 -3.62 8.64
N PRO A 41 39.41 -3.10 9.65
CA PRO A 41 37.96 -3.00 9.52
C PRO A 41 37.71 -2.18 8.26
N PHE A 42 37.24 -2.84 7.19
CA PHE A 42 36.74 -2.14 6.02
C PHE A 42 35.62 -1.26 6.57
N SER A 43 35.87 0.05 6.66
CA SER A 43 34.83 1.02 6.91
C SER A 43 33.99 1.08 5.64
N ARG A 44 33.19 0.04 5.39
CA ARG A 44 32.29 -0.02 4.25
C ARG A 44 31.27 1.08 4.47
N LYS A 45 31.36 2.13 3.66
CA LYS A 45 30.40 3.22 3.69
C LYS A 45 29.02 2.63 3.42
N CYS A 46 28.03 3.05 4.18
CA CYS A 46 26.68 2.55 3.96
C CYS A 46 26.11 3.07 2.64
N PRO A 47 25.53 2.19 1.82
CA PRO A 47 24.83 2.56 0.60
C PRO A 47 23.69 3.54 0.87
N THR A 48 23.39 4.39 -0.10
CA THR A 48 22.23 5.29 -0.06
C THR A 48 21.01 4.58 -0.61
N ILE A 49 19.96 4.41 0.21
CA ILE A 49 18.69 3.78 -0.20
C ILE A 49 17.59 4.83 -0.33
N LEU A 50 17.03 4.94 -1.54
CA LEU A 50 15.90 5.81 -1.87
C LEU A 50 14.71 4.97 -2.33
N ILE A 51 13.61 4.99 -1.57
CA ILE A 51 12.34 4.42 -2.03
C ILE A 51 11.56 5.47 -2.83
N GLU A 52 11.07 5.07 -4.00
CA GLU A 52 10.30 5.89 -4.92
C GLU A 52 8.87 5.36 -4.98
N CYS A 53 7.93 6.20 -4.55
CA CYS A 53 6.51 5.89 -4.53
C CYS A 53 5.75 6.80 -5.49
N PRO A 54 4.54 6.41 -5.93
CA PRO A 54 3.72 7.24 -6.80
C PRO A 54 3.57 8.65 -6.23
N THR A 55 3.84 9.66 -7.04
CA THR A 55 3.69 11.08 -6.65
C THR A 55 2.26 11.57 -6.78
N THR A 56 1.43 10.85 -7.54
CA THR A 56 -0.02 11.07 -7.66
C THR A 56 -0.77 10.13 -6.73
N ILE A 57 -1.89 10.61 -6.18
CA ILE A 57 -2.76 9.78 -5.35
C ILE A 57 -3.26 8.60 -6.20
N PRO A 58 -2.99 7.35 -5.80
CA PRO A 58 -3.33 6.19 -6.61
C PRO A 58 -4.83 5.91 -6.59
N ARG A 59 -5.37 5.56 -7.75
CA ARG A 59 -6.77 5.18 -7.93
C ARG A 59 -6.95 3.68 -7.73
N ILE A 60 -8.04 3.31 -7.05
CA ILE A 60 -8.45 1.91 -6.91
C ILE A 60 -8.67 1.29 -8.31
N GLY A 61 -8.11 0.10 -8.53
CA GLY A 61 -8.17 -0.64 -9.79
C GLY A 61 -7.00 -0.40 -10.75
N GLU A 62 -6.16 0.61 -10.51
CA GLU A 62 -4.92 0.83 -11.25
C GLU A 62 -3.72 0.25 -10.49
N LEU A 63 -2.87 -0.54 -11.17
CA LEU A 63 -1.65 -1.07 -10.58
C LEU A 63 -0.64 0.05 -10.31
N GLN A 64 -0.13 0.12 -9.08
CA GLN A 64 0.84 1.13 -8.68
C GLN A 64 2.26 0.56 -8.70
N LYS A 65 3.21 1.35 -9.19
CA LYS A 65 4.63 0.99 -9.21
C LYS A 65 5.32 1.59 -7.98
N VAL A 66 6.07 0.78 -7.25
CA VAL A 66 6.99 1.22 -6.20
C VAL A 66 8.37 0.66 -6.54
N SER A 67 9.39 1.50 -6.47
CA SER A 67 10.78 1.10 -6.74
C SER A 67 11.72 1.56 -5.64
N VAL A 68 12.88 0.90 -5.53
CA VAL A 68 13.96 1.31 -4.65
C VAL A 68 15.23 1.49 -5.46
N LYS A 69 15.96 2.57 -5.21
CA LYS A 69 17.29 2.82 -5.77
C LYS A 69 18.31 2.68 -4.66
N VAL A 70 19.33 1.87 -4.89
CA VAL A 70 20.46 1.69 -3.98
C VAL A 70 21.71 2.18 -4.70
N SER A 71 22.40 3.17 -4.11
CA SER A 71 23.63 3.76 -4.65
C SER A 71 24.81 3.49 -3.71
N ASP A 72 26.03 3.58 -4.22
CA ASP A 72 27.28 3.29 -3.47
C ASP A 72 27.40 1.82 -3.03
N VAL A 73 26.91 0.90 -3.85
CA VAL A 73 26.96 -0.54 -3.63
C VAL A 73 28.27 -1.12 -4.16
N GLU A 74 28.86 -2.07 -3.42
CA GLU A 74 30.08 -2.77 -3.85
C GLU A 74 29.80 -3.60 -5.13
N PRO A 75 30.72 -3.65 -6.11
CA PRO A 75 30.48 -4.30 -7.40
C PRO A 75 30.10 -5.79 -7.34
N ASP A 76 30.47 -6.46 -6.26
CA ASP A 76 30.24 -7.87 -5.97
C ASP A 76 29.12 -8.12 -4.95
N ALA A 77 28.44 -7.07 -4.48
CA ALA A 77 27.33 -7.23 -3.55
C ALA A 77 26.08 -7.78 -4.25
N HIS A 78 25.59 -8.91 -3.75
CA HIS A 78 24.34 -9.51 -4.20
C HIS A 78 23.19 -9.07 -3.30
N LEU A 79 22.39 -8.12 -3.77
CA LEU A 79 21.24 -7.61 -3.02
C LEU A 79 20.01 -8.50 -3.22
N THR A 80 19.30 -8.77 -2.14
CA THR A 80 17.99 -9.44 -2.17
C THR A 80 16.93 -8.51 -1.58
N PHE A 81 15.78 -8.40 -2.24
CA PHE A 81 14.71 -7.48 -1.83
C PHE A 81 13.52 -8.25 -1.26
N HIS A 82 13.13 -7.93 -0.03
CA HIS A 82 11.93 -8.47 0.60
C HIS A 82 10.90 -7.36 0.77
N TRP A 83 9.89 -7.37 -0.10
CA TRP A 83 8.81 -6.39 -0.07
C TRP A 83 7.65 -6.86 0.80
N THR A 84 7.07 -5.90 1.52
CA THR A 84 5.83 -6.04 2.29
C THR A 84 4.90 -4.87 1.97
N VAL A 85 3.59 -5.16 1.92
CA VAL A 85 2.56 -4.15 1.72
C VAL A 85 1.48 -4.35 2.78
N SER A 86 1.07 -3.26 3.44
CA SER A 86 0.01 -3.23 4.44
C SER A 86 -1.05 -2.19 4.08
N GLY A 87 -2.17 -2.19 4.82
CA GLY A 87 -3.32 -1.33 4.53
C GLY A 87 -4.19 -1.86 3.38
N GLY A 88 -4.27 -3.17 3.22
CA GLY A 88 -5.14 -3.82 2.22
C GLY A 88 -4.58 -3.90 0.79
N GLY A 89 -3.42 -3.30 0.53
CA GLY A 89 -2.71 -3.46 -0.74
C GLY A 89 -2.08 -4.85 -0.88
N ARG A 90 -1.94 -5.32 -2.12
CA ARG A 90 -1.39 -6.65 -2.47
C ARG A 90 -0.33 -6.53 -3.55
N ILE A 91 0.81 -7.19 -3.37
CA ILE A 91 1.84 -7.29 -4.41
C ILE A 91 1.35 -8.23 -5.52
N VAL A 92 1.33 -7.75 -6.76
CA VAL A 92 0.93 -8.52 -7.95
C VAL A 92 2.15 -9.08 -8.67
N SER A 93 3.26 -8.34 -8.69
CA SER A 93 4.52 -8.78 -9.30
C SER A 93 5.74 -8.02 -8.75
N GLY A 94 6.94 -8.53 -9.00
CA GLY A 94 8.21 -7.88 -8.65
C GLY A 94 8.77 -8.22 -7.26
N GLN A 95 8.23 -9.23 -6.57
CA GLN A 95 8.85 -9.68 -5.32
C GLN A 95 10.27 -10.20 -5.59
N GLY A 96 11.23 -9.85 -4.72
CA GLY A 96 12.64 -10.19 -4.94
C GLY A 96 13.41 -9.24 -5.84
N THR A 97 12.77 -8.23 -6.46
CA THR A 97 13.43 -7.25 -7.35
C THR A 97 13.45 -5.86 -6.74
N ASP A 98 14.11 -4.90 -7.39
CA ASP A 98 14.14 -3.49 -6.99
C ASP A 98 12.81 -2.75 -7.22
N THR A 99 11.81 -3.41 -7.80
CA THR A 99 10.57 -2.79 -8.27
C THR A 99 9.39 -3.75 -8.14
N ILE A 100 8.34 -3.32 -7.44
CA ILE A 100 7.08 -4.06 -7.32
C ILE A 100 5.92 -3.34 -8.00
N MET A 101 4.93 -4.13 -8.43
CA MET A 101 3.61 -3.66 -8.80
C MET A 101 2.60 -4.08 -7.73
N ILE A 102 1.82 -3.12 -7.23
CA ILE A 102 0.83 -3.33 -6.18
C ILE A 102 -0.58 -3.06 -6.72
N ASP A 103 -1.52 -3.87 -6.26
CA ASP A 103 -2.96 -3.71 -6.44
C ASP A 103 -3.57 -3.20 -5.12
N LEU A 104 -4.35 -2.13 -5.22
CA LEU A 104 -4.95 -1.45 -4.07
C LEU A 104 -6.47 -1.68 -3.97
N THR A 105 -7.04 -2.65 -4.69
CA THR A 105 -8.47 -3.00 -4.60
C THR A 105 -8.93 -3.40 -3.19
N GLY A 106 -8.04 -3.98 -2.38
CA GLY A 106 -8.32 -4.32 -0.99
C GLY A 106 -8.02 -3.19 0.02
N ALA A 107 -7.43 -2.08 -0.42
CA ALA A 107 -7.19 -0.92 0.42
C ALA A 107 -8.50 -0.14 0.56
N GLY A 108 -9.13 -0.22 1.75
CA GLY A 108 -10.38 0.51 2.06
C GLY A 108 -10.18 2.02 2.17
N ASP A 109 -10.94 2.70 3.05
CA ASP A 109 -10.82 4.15 3.36
C ASP A 109 -9.48 4.55 4.02
N GLN A 110 -8.40 3.82 3.76
CA GLN A 110 -7.12 3.88 4.44
C GLN A 110 -5.98 4.19 3.47
N SER A 111 -4.84 4.63 4.03
CA SER A 111 -3.56 4.65 3.33
C SER A 111 -2.97 3.25 3.24
N TYR A 112 -2.23 2.96 2.18
CA TYR A 112 -1.35 1.80 2.14
C TYR A 112 0.06 2.17 2.56
N THR A 113 0.83 1.18 3.00
CA THR A 113 2.28 1.32 3.25
C THR A 113 3.02 0.22 2.51
N ALA A 114 4.00 0.61 1.70
CA ALA A 114 4.95 -0.31 1.08
C ALA A 114 6.28 -0.20 1.82
N ALA A 115 6.86 -1.33 2.20
CA ALA A 115 8.16 -1.39 2.85
C ALA A 115 9.04 -2.45 2.18
N VAL A 116 10.32 -2.13 2.05
CA VAL A 116 11.35 -3.04 1.55
C VAL A 116 12.39 -3.27 2.64
N ASP A 117 12.77 -4.52 2.80
CA ASP A 117 13.95 -4.95 3.55
C ASP A 117 15.00 -5.50 2.57
N ILE A 118 16.21 -4.94 2.60
CA ILE A 118 17.27 -5.19 1.63
C ILE A 118 18.39 -6.00 2.30
N GLN A 119 18.54 -7.23 1.86
CA GLN A 119 19.59 -8.13 2.34
C GLN A 119 20.82 -8.03 1.45
N GLY A 120 22.00 -8.32 2.01
CA GLY A 120 23.29 -8.25 1.31
C GLY A 120 24.05 -6.92 1.48
N LEU A 121 23.56 -6.01 2.32
CA LEU A 121 24.25 -4.76 2.67
C LEU A 121 25.35 -4.98 3.72
N PRO A 122 26.36 -4.08 3.81
CA PRO A 122 27.37 -4.15 4.86
C PRO A 122 26.76 -4.16 6.26
N SER A 123 27.38 -4.91 7.17
CA SER A 123 26.95 -5.01 8.57
C SER A 123 26.88 -3.63 9.24
N GLY A 124 25.77 -3.32 9.87
CA GLY A 124 25.56 -2.04 10.58
C GLY A 124 24.91 -0.94 9.75
N CYS A 125 24.60 -1.20 8.47
CA CYS A 125 23.85 -0.27 7.64
C CYS A 125 22.34 -0.44 7.79
N ASP A 126 21.61 0.66 7.66
CA ASP A 126 20.16 0.63 7.50
C ASP A 126 19.81 -0.16 6.24
N HIS A 127 18.92 -1.12 6.39
CA HIS A 127 18.47 -2.00 5.32
C HIS A 127 16.99 -1.87 4.94
N THR A 128 16.25 -1.01 5.64
CA THR A 128 14.81 -0.85 5.42
C THR A 128 14.44 0.55 4.94
N ARG A 129 13.47 0.59 4.04
CA ARG A 129 12.78 1.81 3.63
C ARG A 129 11.29 1.53 3.47
N SER A 130 10.49 2.55 3.76
CA SER A 130 9.05 2.49 3.58
C SER A 130 8.51 3.82 3.08
N CYS A 131 7.34 3.74 2.46
CA CYS A 131 6.53 4.90 2.12
C CYS A 131 5.07 4.57 2.37
N SER A 132 4.29 5.61 2.65
CA SER A 132 2.84 5.52 2.81
C SER A 132 2.18 6.53 1.91
N SER A 133 1.02 6.17 1.36
CA SER A 133 0.22 7.09 0.57
C SER A 133 -1.26 6.82 0.83
N VAL A 134 -2.03 7.91 0.92
CA VAL A 134 -3.49 7.83 0.92
C VAL A 134 -3.94 7.31 -0.44
N VAL A 135 -4.91 6.40 -0.45
CA VAL A 135 -5.56 5.96 -1.69
C VAL A 135 -6.67 6.95 -2.00
N ASP A 136 -6.80 7.35 -3.27
CA ASP A 136 -7.95 8.14 -3.71
C ASP A 136 -9.13 7.17 -3.75
N HIS A 137 -9.89 7.12 -2.65
CA HIS A 137 -11.13 6.39 -2.65
C HIS A 137 -12.04 7.12 -3.62
N VAL A 138 -12.44 6.43 -4.68
CA VAL A 138 -13.42 6.96 -5.62
C VAL A 138 -14.66 7.34 -4.79
N PRO A 139 -15.02 8.63 -4.69
CA PRO A 139 -16.11 9.03 -3.82
C PRO A 139 -17.38 8.34 -4.31
N MET A 140 -18.12 7.69 -3.42
CA MET A 140 -19.31 6.94 -3.83
C MET A 140 -20.58 7.79 -3.67
N ALA A 141 -21.48 7.65 -4.64
CA ALA A 141 -22.81 8.23 -4.51
C ALA A 141 -23.57 7.54 -3.38
N ARG A 142 -24.25 8.34 -2.55
CA ARG A 142 -25.20 7.84 -1.56
C ARG A 142 -26.61 7.99 -2.06
N ARG A 143 -27.44 6.98 -1.83
CA ARG A 143 -28.88 7.08 -2.09
C ARG A 143 -29.51 7.96 -1.02
N PHE A 144 -30.16 9.03 -1.45
CA PHE A 144 -30.84 9.98 -0.58
C PHE A 144 -32.27 9.54 -0.27
N ASP A 145 -33.01 9.09 -1.30
CA ASP A 145 -34.40 8.67 -1.15
C ASP A 145 -34.79 7.65 -2.24
N GLU A 146 -35.83 6.87 -1.99
CA GLU A 146 -36.48 5.98 -2.95
C GLU A 146 -38.00 6.05 -2.78
N TYR A 147 -38.71 6.12 -3.91
CA TYR A 147 -40.17 6.07 -3.92
C TYR A 147 -40.73 5.45 -5.19
N SER A 148 -41.90 4.82 -5.05
CA SER A 148 -42.68 4.30 -6.18
C SER A 148 -43.48 5.40 -6.88
N LEU A 149 -44.49 5.03 -7.67
CA LEU A 149 -45.40 6.00 -8.27
C LEU A 149 -46.25 6.70 -7.20
N ILE A 150 -45.86 7.91 -6.83
CA ILE A 150 -46.59 8.79 -5.89
C ILE A 150 -47.18 10.01 -6.60
N SER A 151 -48.17 10.65 -5.96
CA SER A 151 -48.77 11.89 -6.44
C SER A 151 -47.73 13.01 -6.52
N PHE A 152 -47.91 13.95 -7.44
CA PHE A 152 -46.94 15.04 -7.61
C PHE A 152 -46.84 15.94 -6.37
N ARG A 153 -47.93 16.09 -5.59
CA ARG A 153 -47.89 16.83 -4.32
C ARG A 153 -46.91 16.21 -3.33
N VAL A 154 -46.93 14.88 -3.18
CA VAL A 154 -46.02 14.17 -2.27
C VAL A 154 -44.59 14.19 -2.82
N GLU A 155 -44.43 14.01 -4.13
CA GLU A 155 -43.11 14.10 -4.79
C GLU A 155 -42.46 15.47 -4.58
N LYS A 156 -43.21 16.58 -4.66
CA LYS A 156 -42.68 17.93 -4.40
C LYS A 156 -42.06 18.09 -3.00
N ALA A 157 -42.62 17.43 -1.99
CA ALA A 157 -42.08 17.48 -0.63
C ALA A 157 -40.75 16.72 -0.52
N ARG A 158 -40.64 15.55 -1.16
CA ARG A 158 -39.38 14.79 -1.23
C ARG A 158 -38.31 15.52 -2.02
N LEU A 159 -38.68 16.13 -3.15
CA LEU A 159 -37.79 16.97 -3.94
C LEU A 159 -37.36 18.24 -3.19
N ALA A 160 -38.17 18.75 -2.26
CA ALA A 160 -37.78 19.87 -1.40
C ALA A 160 -36.59 19.48 -0.50
N LEU A 161 -36.73 18.36 0.22
CA LEU A 161 -35.67 17.83 1.09
C LEU A 161 -34.39 17.54 0.29
N PHE A 162 -34.54 16.97 -0.91
CA PHE A 162 -33.40 16.72 -1.80
C PHE A 162 -32.72 18.01 -2.25
N ALA A 163 -33.49 19.06 -2.58
CA ALA A 163 -32.94 20.35 -2.95
C ALA A 163 -32.19 21.02 -1.79
N ASP A 164 -32.72 20.94 -0.57
CA ASP A 164 -32.06 21.48 0.63
C ASP A 164 -30.72 20.79 0.87
N GLN A 165 -30.67 19.46 0.70
CA GLN A 165 -29.43 18.70 0.81
C GLN A 165 -28.41 19.05 -0.28
N LEU A 166 -28.85 19.22 -1.53
CA LEU A 166 -27.95 19.65 -2.61
C LEU A 166 -27.41 21.08 -2.40
N LYS A 167 -28.15 21.93 -1.67
CA LYS A 167 -27.68 23.28 -1.33
C LYS A 167 -26.67 23.27 -0.20
N SER A 168 -26.84 22.42 0.81
CA SER A 168 -25.87 22.28 1.89
C SER A 168 -24.55 21.62 1.44
N GLU A 169 -24.58 20.87 0.33
CA GLU A 169 -23.42 20.18 -0.24
C GLU A 169 -23.10 20.70 -1.66
N PRO A 170 -22.45 21.87 -1.82
CA PRO A 170 -22.23 22.48 -3.14
C PRO A 170 -21.28 21.68 -4.06
N GLY A 171 -20.41 20.84 -3.49
CA GLY A 171 -19.46 19.98 -4.21
C GLY A 171 -20.04 18.68 -4.78
N THR A 172 -21.36 18.48 -4.69
CA THR A 172 -22.03 17.24 -5.12
C THR A 172 -22.94 17.45 -6.33
N MET A 173 -23.26 16.37 -7.03
CA MET A 173 -24.31 16.30 -8.04
C MET A 173 -25.50 15.50 -7.52
N GLY A 174 -26.70 15.89 -7.94
CA GLY A 174 -27.92 15.14 -7.74
C GLY A 174 -28.25 14.27 -8.95
N PHE A 175 -28.63 13.02 -8.72
CA PHE A 175 -29.13 12.14 -9.78
C PHE A 175 -30.58 11.75 -9.53
N ILE A 176 -31.38 11.78 -10.59
CA ILE A 176 -32.75 11.28 -10.60
C ILE A 176 -32.74 10.00 -11.44
N VAL A 177 -32.68 8.86 -10.76
CA VAL A 177 -32.66 7.54 -11.40
C VAL A 177 -34.08 7.03 -11.46
N THR A 178 -34.57 6.68 -12.65
CA THR A 178 -35.92 6.12 -12.81
C THR A 178 -35.87 4.71 -13.37
N TYR A 179 -36.68 3.84 -12.77
CA TYR A 179 -36.89 2.45 -13.19
C TYR A 179 -38.31 2.27 -13.66
N GLY A 180 -38.47 1.71 -14.85
CA GLY A 180 -39.78 1.47 -15.45
C GLY A 180 -40.24 0.03 -15.35
N ARG A 181 -41.50 -0.22 -15.70
CA ARG A 181 -41.97 -1.50 -16.21
C ARG A 181 -41.83 -1.53 -17.74
N ARG A 182 -42.01 -2.69 -18.38
CA ARG A 182 -42.08 -2.75 -19.85
C ARG A 182 -43.07 -1.71 -20.38
N ASN A 183 -42.69 -1.03 -21.45
CA ASN A 183 -43.49 0.00 -22.14
C ASN A 183 -43.79 1.28 -21.34
N THR A 184 -43.13 1.54 -20.19
CA THR A 184 -43.33 2.77 -19.40
C THR A 184 -42.21 3.81 -19.59
N ARG A 185 -41.32 3.61 -20.57
CA ARG A 185 -40.12 4.44 -20.77
C ARG A 185 -40.45 5.92 -20.94
N ALA A 186 -41.49 6.24 -21.69
CA ALA A 186 -41.92 7.62 -21.90
C ALA A 186 -42.47 8.26 -20.61
N ASP A 187 -43.22 7.51 -19.80
CA ASP A 187 -43.79 8.00 -18.54
C ASP A 187 -42.72 8.33 -17.51
N ILE A 188 -41.74 7.44 -17.34
CA ILE A 188 -40.65 7.67 -16.38
C ILE A 188 -39.74 8.81 -16.80
N THR A 189 -39.49 8.98 -18.11
CA THR A 189 -38.72 10.11 -18.63
C THR A 189 -39.43 11.43 -18.36
N ARG A 190 -40.73 11.54 -18.68
CA ARG A 190 -41.53 12.73 -18.35
C ARG A 190 -41.53 13.04 -16.86
N ARG A 191 -41.62 12.00 -16.02
CA ARG A 191 -41.57 12.17 -14.57
C ARG A 191 -40.21 12.71 -14.11
N ALA A 192 -39.10 12.15 -14.60
CA ALA A 192 -37.76 12.60 -14.26
C ALA A 192 -37.49 14.03 -14.73
N GLU A 193 -37.91 14.39 -15.95
CA GLU A 193 -37.81 15.75 -16.49
C GLU A 193 -38.64 16.73 -15.66
N ARG A 194 -39.86 16.37 -15.28
CA ARG A 194 -40.69 17.19 -14.39
C ARG A 194 -40.01 17.42 -13.04
N ALA A 195 -39.41 16.39 -12.47
CA ALA A 195 -38.68 16.48 -11.20
C ALA A 195 -37.44 17.39 -11.33
N LYS A 196 -36.60 17.19 -12.36
CA LYS A 196 -35.45 18.06 -12.65
C LYS A 196 -35.89 19.51 -12.85
N ASN A 197 -36.92 19.75 -13.66
CA ASN A 197 -37.45 21.09 -13.90
C ASN A 197 -37.98 21.74 -12.63
N TYR A 198 -38.60 20.98 -11.72
CA TYR A 198 -39.05 21.49 -10.44
C TYR A 198 -37.87 21.91 -9.55
N LEU A 199 -36.83 21.08 -9.43
CA LEU A 199 -35.63 21.41 -8.66
C LEU A 199 -34.92 22.67 -9.20
N VAL A 200 -34.76 22.76 -10.52
CA VAL A 200 -34.13 23.93 -11.18
C VAL A 200 -34.98 25.17 -10.97
N LYS A 201 -36.25 25.15 -11.39
CA LYS A 201 -37.10 26.35 -11.43
C LYS A 201 -37.54 26.83 -10.04
N LYS A 202 -37.83 25.91 -9.12
CA LYS A 202 -38.36 26.26 -7.78
C LYS A 202 -37.25 26.50 -6.76
N TYR A 203 -36.16 25.73 -6.80
CA TYR A 203 -35.11 25.78 -5.80
C TYR A 203 -33.80 26.42 -6.30
N GLY A 204 -33.68 26.70 -7.60
CA GLY A 204 -32.50 27.35 -8.16
C GLY A 204 -31.27 26.44 -8.20
N ILE A 205 -31.46 25.12 -8.17
CA ILE A 205 -30.33 24.19 -8.36
C ILE A 205 -29.84 24.33 -9.80
N GLU A 206 -28.53 24.50 -9.97
CA GLU A 206 -27.94 24.64 -11.30
C GLU A 206 -28.27 23.40 -12.16
N PRO A 207 -28.72 23.56 -13.42
CA PRO A 207 -29.11 22.43 -14.26
C PRO A 207 -28.00 21.39 -14.48
N ARG A 208 -26.73 21.83 -14.44
CA ARG A 208 -25.54 20.96 -14.56
C ARG A 208 -25.29 20.10 -13.32
N ARG A 209 -25.85 20.47 -12.16
CA ARG A 209 -25.77 19.70 -10.93
C ARG A 209 -26.86 18.63 -10.80
N ILE A 210 -27.75 18.51 -11.79
CA ILE A 210 -28.81 17.50 -11.77
C ILE A 210 -28.76 16.66 -13.05
N GLU A 211 -28.60 15.37 -12.89
CA GLU A 211 -28.58 14.43 -14.00
C GLU A 211 -29.72 13.41 -13.92
N ILE A 212 -30.36 13.12 -15.06
CA ILE A 212 -31.40 12.09 -15.16
C ILE A 212 -30.74 10.80 -15.63
N VAL A 213 -31.07 9.68 -14.99
CA VAL A 213 -30.54 8.37 -15.35
C VAL A 213 -31.68 7.39 -15.55
N PHE A 214 -31.55 6.55 -16.57
CA PHE A 214 -32.42 5.39 -16.70
C PHE A 214 -31.77 4.19 -16.03
N GLY A 215 -32.34 3.76 -14.90
CA GLY A 215 -31.82 2.64 -14.13
C GLY A 215 -32.20 1.27 -14.72
N GLY A 216 -33.02 1.24 -15.78
CA GLY A 216 -33.50 0.01 -16.39
C GLY A 216 -34.94 -0.33 -16.00
N TYR A 217 -35.27 -1.62 -16.05
CA TYR A 217 -36.61 -2.12 -15.78
C TYR A 217 -36.65 -2.91 -14.47
N ARG A 218 -37.73 -2.73 -13.69
CA ARG A 218 -38.03 -3.44 -12.45
C ARG A 218 -39.49 -3.90 -12.45
N GLU A 219 -39.86 -4.78 -11.51
CA GLU A 219 -41.25 -5.23 -11.33
C GLU A 219 -42.19 -4.04 -11.03
N ARG A 220 -41.72 -3.12 -10.19
CA ARG A 220 -42.42 -1.89 -9.80
C ARG A 220 -41.66 -0.67 -10.33
N GLN A 221 -42.42 0.33 -10.76
CA GLN A 221 -41.85 1.62 -11.14
C GLN A 221 -41.34 2.34 -9.89
N THR A 222 -40.06 2.72 -9.89
CA THR A 222 -39.42 3.44 -8.78
C THR A 222 -38.61 4.62 -9.29
N THR A 223 -38.41 5.59 -8.41
CA THR A 223 -37.50 6.72 -8.58
C THR A 223 -36.56 6.71 -7.38
N GLU A 224 -35.28 6.78 -7.64
CA GLU A 224 -34.24 6.95 -6.64
C GLU A 224 -33.60 8.31 -6.82
N LEU A 225 -33.39 9.01 -5.70
CA LEU A 225 -32.64 10.25 -5.65
C LEU A 225 -31.28 9.93 -5.05
N TRP A 226 -30.21 10.34 -5.72
CA TRP A 226 -28.84 10.10 -5.28
C TRP A 226 -28.07 11.41 -5.19
N ILE A 227 -27.11 11.44 -4.27
CA ILE A 227 -26.16 12.55 -4.11
C ILE A 227 -24.76 11.96 -4.28
N ALA A 228 -23.99 12.50 -5.21
CA ALA A 228 -22.65 12.02 -5.49
C ALA A 228 -21.65 13.17 -5.41
N PRO A 229 -20.53 13.02 -4.69
CA PRO A 229 -19.43 13.98 -4.77
C PRO A 229 -18.88 14.09 -6.20
N THR A 230 -18.23 15.20 -6.50
CA THR A 230 -17.53 15.37 -7.78
C THR A 230 -16.51 14.24 -7.97
N GLY A 231 -16.50 13.61 -9.14
CA GLY A 231 -15.61 12.47 -9.45
C GLY A 231 -16.21 11.09 -9.13
N ALA A 232 -17.37 11.04 -8.47
CA ALA A 232 -18.07 9.78 -8.22
C ALA A 232 -18.59 9.15 -9.53
N PRO A 233 -18.51 7.82 -9.69
CA PRO A 233 -19.12 7.13 -10.81
C PRO A 233 -20.64 7.29 -10.72
N ARG A 234 -21.28 7.30 -11.89
CA ARG A 234 -22.72 7.54 -12.00
C ARG A 234 -23.53 6.40 -11.37
N PRO A 235 -24.46 6.68 -10.44
CA PRO A 235 -25.38 5.66 -9.91
C PRO A 235 -26.43 5.27 -10.96
N PRO A 236 -27.10 4.11 -10.82
CA PRO A 236 -27.02 3.18 -9.68
C PRO A 236 -25.83 2.23 -9.78
N TYR A 237 -25.30 1.82 -8.64
CA TYR A 237 -24.32 0.73 -8.58
C TYR A 237 -25.05 -0.61 -8.43
N ASN A 238 -24.70 -1.59 -9.24
CA ASN A 238 -25.06 -2.97 -8.95
C ASN A 238 -24.16 -3.45 -7.81
N HIS A 239 -24.71 -4.13 -6.80
CA HIS A 239 -23.93 -4.76 -5.72
C HIS A 239 -22.90 -5.80 -6.21
N LEU A 240 -22.89 -6.11 -7.52
CA LEU A 240 -21.97 -7.02 -8.19
C LEU A 240 -20.94 -6.31 -9.08
N THR A 241 -21.01 -4.98 -9.22
CA THR A 241 -20.13 -4.18 -10.09
C THR A 241 -19.80 -2.80 -9.51
N ALA A 242 -19.90 -2.61 -8.20
CA ALA A 242 -19.13 -1.53 -7.57
C ALA A 242 -17.64 -1.89 -7.78
N PRO A 243 -16.80 -0.96 -8.27
CA PRO A 243 -15.39 -1.23 -8.48
C PRO A 243 -14.67 -1.60 -7.18
#